data_AF-A0A9P8SKM3-F1
#
_entry.id   AF-A0A9P8SKM3-F1
#
_cell.length_a   1.000
_cell.length_b   1.000
_cell.length_c   1.000
_cell.angle_alpha   90.00
_cell.angle_beta   90.00
_cell.angle_gamma   90.00
#
_symmetry.space_group_name_H-M   'P 1'
#
loop_
_entity.id
_entity.type
_entity.pdbx_description
1 polymer ?
#
loop_
_entity_poly.entity_id
_entity_poly.type
_entity_poly.pdbx_seq_one_letter_code
_entity_poly.pdbx_strand_id
1 'polypeptide(L)'
;MVAKRILLLSRPFTRAAWPRTERSYATTRQPSATTQFYKTFTRPVAKVTLLAVFTYQVVYWVWVKLEADEIRVETDATIAELEAQVSAHGAARTKEAGKEGGSKAK
;
A
#
# COMPACT_ATOMS: atom_id res chain seq x y z
N MET A 1 -60.30 11.40 31.71
CA MET A 1 -60.64 11.00 30.33
C MET A 1 -60.20 12.09 29.37
N VAL A 2 -59.38 11.71 28.37
CA VAL A 2 -59.49 12.04 26.94
C VAL A 2 -59.47 13.54 26.55
N ALA A 3 -58.69 14.04 25.60
CA ALA A 3 -57.50 13.62 24.87
C ALA A 3 -57.03 14.89 24.13
N LYS A 4 -55.81 15.36 24.37
CA LYS A 4 -55.21 16.41 23.51
C LYS A 4 -54.64 15.72 22.27
N ARG A 5 -55.34 15.82 21.15
CA ARG A 5 -54.84 15.42 19.83
C ARG A 5 -53.73 16.40 19.44
N ILE A 6 -52.49 16.00 19.70
CA ILE A 6 -51.29 16.63 19.14
C ILE A 6 -51.34 16.38 17.63
N LEU A 7 -51.70 17.42 16.87
CA LEU A 7 -51.44 17.46 15.44
C LEU A 7 -49.93 17.56 15.26
N LEU A 8 -49.28 16.40 15.16
CA LEU A 8 -47.92 16.30 14.62
C LEU A 8 -48.01 16.75 13.16
N LEU A 9 -47.59 17.98 12.92
CA LEU A 9 -47.34 18.50 11.58
C LEU A 9 -46.16 17.71 11.01
N SER A 10 -46.47 16.60 10.34
CA SER A 10 -45.55 15.83 9.52
C SER A 10 -45.00 16.75 8.43
N ARG A 11 -43.85 17.37 8.72
CA ARG A 11 -43.05 18.07 7.71
C ARG A 11 -42.53 17.01 6.72
N PRO A 12 -42.92 17.03 5.44
CA PRO A 12 -42.28 16.16 4.47
C PRO A 12 -40.83 16.61 4.35
N PHE A 13 -39.91 15.70 4.64
CA PHE A 13 -38.50 15.84 4.32
C PHE A 13 -38.39 15.98 2.80
N THR A 14 -38.37 17.20 2.29
CA THR A 14 -38.06 17.46 0.90
C THR A 14 -36.63 17.02 0.68
N ARG A 15 -36.45 15.83 0.11
CA ARG A 15 -35.18 15.42 -0.47
C ARG A 15 -34.82 16.49 -1.49
N ALA A 16 -33.87 17.35 -1.14
CA ALA A 16 -33.26 18.25 -2.10
C ALA A 16 -32.81 17.41 -3.29
N ALA A 17 -33.48 17.57 -4.43
CA ALA A 17 -33.08 16.93 -5.66
C ALA A 17 -31.84 17.67 -6.14
N TRP A 18 -30.68 17.09 -5.82
CA TRP A 18 -29.41 17.52 -6.41
C TRP A 18 -29.59 17.48 -7.94
N PRO A 19 -29.16 18.52 -8.68
CA PRO A 19 -29.25 18.49 -10.13
C PRO A 19 -28.39 17.32 -10.62
N ARG A 20 -29.06 16.28 -11.12
CA ARG A 20 -28.40 15.19 -11.81
C ARG A 20 -27.92 15.77 -13.13
N THR A 21 -26.63 16.07 -13.23
CA THR A 21 -25.98 16.33 -14.51
C THR A 21 -26.07 15.05 -15.32
N GLU A 22 -27.14 14.91 -16.11
CA GLU A 22 -27.26 13.90 -17.15
C GLU A 22 -26.08 14.11 -18.09
N ARG A 23 -25.12 13.19 -18.02
CA ARG A 23 -23.95 13.21 -18.88
C ARG A 23 -24.44 12.81 -20.27
N SER A 24 -24.68 13.80 -21.14
CA SER A 24 -24.94 13.56 -22.56
C SER A 24 -23.74 12.83 -23.17
N TYR A 25 -23.83 11.52 -23.29
CA TYR A 25 -22.87 10.75 -24.06
C TYR A 25 -22.95 11.23 -25.50
N ALA A 26 -21.83 11.72 -26.03
CA ALA A 26 -21.70 12.06 -27.43
C ALA A 26 -22.28 10.92 -28.28
N THR A 27 -23.12 11.29 -29.26
CA THR A 27 -23.74 10.48 -30.31
C THR A 27 -23.33 9.00 -30.33
N THR A 28 -24.31 8.10 -30.40
CA THR A 28 -24.11 6.66 -30.66
C THR A 28 -23.32 6.47 -31.95
N ARG A 29 -21.99 6.62 -31.89
CA ARG A 29 -21.08 6.28 -32.97
C ARG A 29 -21.21 4.79 -33.10
N GLN A 30 -21.90 4.37 -34.17
CA GLN A 30 -22.04 2.97 -34.51
C GLN A 30 -20.63 2.37 -34.48
N PRO A 31 -20.37 1.39 -33.59
CA PRO A 31 -19.03 0.85 -33.45
C PRO A 31 -18.65 0.26 -34.81
N SER A 32 -17.51 0.69 -35.35
CA SER A 32 -16.99 0.11 -36.59
C SER A 32 -16.86 -1.40 -36.45
N ALA A 33 -16.99 -2.14 -37.56
CA ALA A 33 -16.84 -3.60 -37.55
C ALA A 33 -15.54 -4.05 -36.86
N THR A 34 -14.46 -3.28 -37.04
CA THR A 34 -13.16 -3.47 -36.37
C THR A 34 -13.25 -3.30 -34.85
N THR A 35 -13.96 -2.28 -34.37
CA THR A 35 -14.15 -2.03 -32.92
C THR A 35 -14.90 -3.18 -32.25
N GLN A 36 -15.91 -3.75 -32.93
CA GLN A 36 -16.66 -4.89 -32.39
C GLN A 36 -15.80 -6.15 -32.32
N PHE A 37 -14.97 -6.41 -33.33
CA PHE A 37 -14.06 -7.55 -33.34
C PHE A 37 -13.11 -7.54 -32.12
N TYR A 38 -12.43 -6.41 -31.87
CA TYR A 38 -11.50 -6.30 -30.73
C TYR A 38 -12.19 -6.36 -29.38
N LYS A 39 -13.43 -5.85 -29.28
CA LYS A 39 -14.23 -5.95 -28.05
C LYS A 39 -14.63 -7.38 -27.73
N THR A 40 -14.99 -8.17 -28.74
CA THR A 40 -15.51 -9.53 -28.55
C THR A 40 -14.40 -10.56 -28.36
N PHE A 41 -13.36 -10.52 -29.19
CA PHE A 41 -12.36 -11.59 -29.21
C PHE A 41 -11.10 -11.24 -28.43
N THR A 42 -10.61 -10.01 -28.59
CA THR A 42 -9.27 -9.66 -28.10
C THR A 42 -9.32 -9.13 -26.67
N ARG A 43 -10.38 -8.42 -26.30
CA ARG A 43 -10.53 -7.85 -24.94
C ARG A 43 -10.64 -8.93 -23.85
N PRO A 44 -11.41 -10.03 -24.00
CA PRO A 44 -11.40 -11.11 -23.02
C PRO A 44 -10.04 -11.79 -22.92
N VAL A 45 -9.42 -12.15 -24.06
CA VAL A 45 -8.10 -12.80 -24.10
C VAL A 45 -7.04 -11.93 -23.44
N ALA A 46 -6.97 -10.65 -23.78
CA ALA A 46 -6.02 -9.72 -23.17
C ALA A 46 -6.22 -9.63 -21.65
N LYS A 47 -7.48 -9.64 -21.17
CA LYS A 47 -7.77 -9.62 -19.73
C LYS A 47 -7.24 -10.86 -19.02
N VAL A 48 -7.53 -12.07 -19.53
CA VAL A 48 -7.03 -13.29 -18.88
C VAL A 48 -5.52 -13.42 -19.00
N THR A 49 -4.92 -13.08 -20.14
CA THR A 49 -3.46 -13.11 -20.28
C THR A 49 -2.78 -12.16 -19.30
N LEU A 50 -3.25 -10.91 -19.19
CA LEU A 50 -2.68 -9.94 -18.24
C LEU A 50 -2.89 -10.38 -16.80
N LEU A 51 -4.07 -10.88 -16.46
CA LEU A 51 -4.36 -11.37 -15.11
C LEU A 51 -3.52 -12.61 -14.78
N ALA A 52 -3.37 -13.55 -15.71
CA ALA A 52 -2.55 -14.74 -15.53
C ALA A 52 -1.08 -14.40 -15.31
N VAL A 53 -0.52 -13.49 -16.13
CA VAL A 53 0.85 -13.00 -15.94
C VAL A 53 0.96 -12.31 -14.59
N PHE A 54 0.04 -11.41 -14.25
CA PHE A 54 0.04 -10.73 -12.95
C PHE A 54 -0.01 -11.71 -11.77
N THR A 55 -0.88 -12.71 -11.80
CA THR A 55 -0.97 -13.74 -10.76
C THR A 55 0.33 -14.52 -10.64
N TYR A 56 0.93 -14.92 -11.76
CA TYR A 56 2.25 -15.57 -11.75
C TYR A 56 3.32 -14.67 -11.12
N GLN A 57 3.36 -13.38 -11.47
CA GLN A 57 4.30 -12.43 -10.88
C GLN A 57 4.12 -12.30 -9.38
N VAL A 58 2.87 -12.22 -8.89
CA VAL A 58 2.59 -12.12 -7.44
C VAL A 58 3.05 -13.39 -6.72
N VAL A 59 2.73 -14.57 -7.25
CA VAL A 59 3.14 -15.85 -6.64
C VAL A 59 4.66 -15.97 -6.61
N TYR A 60 5.35 -15.64 -7.71
CA TYR A 60 6.81 -15.66 -7.77
C TYR A 60 7.43 -14.64 -6.82
N TRP A 61 6.89 -13.43 -6.76
CA TRP A 61 7.35 -12.40 -5.83
C TRP A 61 7.16 -12.81 -4.36
N VAL A 62 6.02 -13.41 -4.02
CA VAL A 62 5.77 -13.94 -2.67
C VAL A 62 6.77 -15.03 -2.33
N TRP A 63 7.04 -15.94 -3.26
CA TRP A 63 8.05 -16.99 -3.07
C TRP A 63 9.43 -16.40 -2.74
N VAL A 64 9.92 -15.49 -3.58
CA VAL A 64 11.23 -14.84 -3.39
C VAL A 64 11.25 -14.01 -2.10
N LYS A 65 10.13 -13.39 -1.73
CA LYS A 65 10.03 -12.59 -0.51
C LYS A 65 10.13 -13.45 0.76
N LEU A 66 9.55 -14.65 0.76
CA LEU A 66 9.68 -15.58 1.88
C LEU A 66 11.14 -15.97 2.10
N GLU A 67 11.87 -16.29 1.04
CA GLU A 67 13.32 -16.58 1.12
C GLU A 67 14.11 -15.37 1.64
N ALA A 68 13.79 -14.17 1.16
CA ALA A 68 14.47 -12.95 1.60
C ALA A 68 14.17 -12.58 3.06
N ASP A 69 13.01 -12.93 3.60
CA ASP A 69 12.65 -12.61 4.97
C ASP A 69 13.45 -13.45 5.99
N GLU A 70 13.85 -14.69 5.64
CA GLU A 70 14.80 -15.48 6.45
C GLU A 70 16.19 -14.84 6.47
N ILE A 71 16.69 -14.43 5.31
CA ILE A 71 18.00 -13.80 5.17
C ILE A 71 18.06 -12.47 5.94
N ARG A 72 16.98 -11.68 5.92
CA ARG A 72 16.94 -10.39 6.63
C ARG A 72 17.13 -10.54 8.12
N VAL A 73 16.51 -11.55 8.75
CA VAL A 73 16.64 -11.77 10.20
C VAL A 73 18.09 -12.06 10.59
N GLU A 74 18.78 -12.90 9.81
CA GLU A 74 20.19 -13.22 10.05
C GLU A 74 21.11 -12.00 9.81
N THR A 75 20.82 -11.24 8.75
CA THR A 75 21.61 -10.07 8.40
C THR A 75 21.45 -8.97 9.46
N ASP A 76 20.22 -8.72 9.92
CA ASP A 76 19.93 -7.73 10.97
C ASP A 76 20.59 -8.10 12.30
N ALA A 77 20.61 -9.39 12.66
CA ALA A 77 21.30 -9.87 13.85
C ALA A 77 22.82 -9.66 13.74
N THR A 78 23.38 -9.95 12.57
CA THR A 78 24.82 -9.75 12.28
C THR A 78 25.20 -8.27 12.34
N ILE A 79 24.35 -7.38 11.80
CA ILE A 79 24.56 -5.93 11.86
C ILE A 79 24.56 -5.46 13.32
N ALA A 80 23.60 -5.91 14.14
CA ALA A 80 23.53 -5.55 15.55
C ALA A 80 24.79 -6.01 16.33
N GLU A 81 25.32 -7.20 16.02
CA GLU A 81 26.57 -7.66 16.62
C GLU A 81 27.76 -6.79 16.21
N LEU A 82 27.88 -6.48 14.92
CA LEU A 82 28.95 -5.61 14.40
C LEU A 82 28.90 -4.21 15.04
N GLU A 83 27.71 -3.63 15.18
CA GLU A 83 27.53 -2.34 15.86
C GLU A 83 27.94 -2.39 17.34
N ALA A 84 27.66 -3.50 18.03
CA ALA A 84 28.10 -3.73 19.41
C ALA A 84 29.64 -3.85 19.50
N GLN A 85 30.28 -4.56 18.57
CA GLN A 85 31.74 -4.67 18.54
C GLN A 85 32.41 -3.33 18.23
N VAL A 86 31.90 -2.57 17.26
CA VAL A 86 32.44 -1.24 16.90
C VAL A 86 32.31 -0.27 18.07
N SER A 87 31.17 -0.24 18.75
CA SER A 87 30.97 0.62 19.93
C SER A 87 31.87 0.22 21.09
N ALA A 88 32.07 -1.08 21.34
CA ALA A 88 33.01 -1.58 22.34
C ALA A 88 34.46 -1.18 22.01
N HIS A 89 34.89 -1.30 20.76
CA HIS A 89 36.22 -0.88 20.32
C HIS A 89 36.43 0.64 20.40
N GLY A 90 35.42 1.44 20.05
CA GLY A 90 35.45 2.90 20.22
C GLY A 90 35.54 3.32 21.69
N ALA A 91 34.81 2.63 22.57
CA ALA A 91 34.88 2.84 24.02
C ALA A 91 36.24 2.43 24.61
N ALA A 92 36.82 1.32 24.15
CA ALA A 92 38.16 0.88 24.57
C ALA A 92 39.24 1.89 24.15
N ARG A 93 39.22 2.36 22.89
CA ARG A 93 40.11 3.41 22.38
C ARG A 93 40.05 4.70 23.18
N THR A 94 38.85 5.12 23.61
CA THR A 94 38.69 6.32 24.43
C THR A 94 39.19 6.13 25.86
N LYS A 95 39.07 4.93 26.44
CA LYS A 95 39.66 4.61 27.76
C LYS A 95 41.18 4.53 27.72
N GLU A 96 41.76 4.01 26.64
CA GLU A 96 43.21 3.96 26.44
C GLU A 96 43.79 5.37 26.23
N ALA A 97 43.14 6.21 25.42
CA ALA A 97 43.53 7.61 25.27
C ALA A 97 43.47 8.41 26.58
N GLY A 98 42.50 8.10 27.47
CA GLY A 98 42.41 8.70 28.80
C GLY A 98 43.49 8.24 29.79
N LYS A 99 43.97 7.00 29.67
CA LYS A 99 45.07 6.46 30.51
C LYS A 99 46.43 7.04 30.12
N GLU A 100 46.70 7.20 28.82
CA GLU A 100 47.95 7.80 28.35
C GLU A 100 48.04 9.30 28.69
N GLY A 101 46.92 10.03 28.66
CA GLY A 101 46.86 11.43 29.11
C GLY A 101 47.06 11.60 30.62
N GLY A 102 46.54 10.67 31.43
CA GLY A 102 46.68 10.70 32.89
C GLY A 102 48.06 10.28 33.42
N SER A 103 48.78 9.42 32.68
CA SER A 103 50.13 8.98 33.08
C SER A 103 51.23 10.00 32.79
N LYS A 104 50.97 11.03 31.97
CA LYS A 104 51.95 12.05 31.59
C LYS A 104 51.88 13.34 32.43
N ALA A 105 50.93 13.42 33.37
CA ALA A 105 50.63 14.62 34.15
C ALA A 105 50.94 14.50 35.66
N LYS A 106 51.72 13.50 36.08
CA LYS A 106 52.23 13.37 37.47
C LYS A 106 53.74 13.40 37.50
#